data_AF-A0A4Q9FLM9-F1
#
_entry.id   AF-A0A4Q9FLM9-F1
#
_cell.length_a   1.000
_cell.length_b   1.000
_cell.length_c   1.000
_cell.angle_alpha   90.00
_cell.angle_beta   90.00
_cell.angle_gamma   90.00
#
_symmetry.space_group_name_H-M   'P 1'
#
loop_
_entity.id
_entity.type
_entity.pdbx_description
1 polymer ?
#
loop_
_entity_poly.entity_id
_entity_poly.type
_entity_poly.pdbx_seq_one_letter_code
_entity_poly.pdbx_strand_id
1 'polypeptide(L)'
;MRLFLLLLMLFFSVSCATRNIKYDRNKILKKTFADYKTFLDNEEIYFPMVFLDKGNIENIKINKRDKILNIKRLIPKELFKIKDLSIDSLYHIRKDWDKINLVIIDGLLIHGRLKEDIRINPNAIKHIELMNDKEMHKLNLCNHYSGNVLLITTK
;
A
#
# COMPACT_ATOMS: atom_id res chain seq x y z
N MET A 1 12.25 39.34 30.87
CA MET A 1 12.57 37.92 30.61
C MET A 1 11.43 36.94 30.93
N ARG A 2 10.62 37.13 31.98
CA ARG A 2 9.53 36.19 32.34
C ARG A 2 8.44 36.02 31.27
N LEU A 3 8.08 37.08 30.53
CA LEU A 3 7.06 37.02 29.47
C LEU A 3 7.49 36.22 28.24
N PHE A 4 8.79 36.27 27.90
CA PHE A 4 9.35 35.56 26.74
C PHE A 4 9.39 34.04 26.97
N LEU A 5 9.69 33.61 28.20
CA LEU A 5 9.62 32.20 28.63
C LEU A 5 8.18 31.65 28.58
N LEU A 6 7.20 32.48 28.93
CA LEU A 6 5.78 32.14 28.88
C LEU A 6 5.29 31.98 27.42
N LEU A 7 5.73 32.85 26.51
CA LEU A 7 5.49 32.70 25.07
C LEU A 7 6.17 31.45 24.50
N LEU A 8 7.41 31.16 24.90
CA LEU A 8 8.17 29.99 24.46
C LEU A 8 7.48 28.67 24.89
N MET A 9 6.99 28.61 26.13
CA MET A 9 6.23 27.46 26.65
C MET A 9 4.89 27.27 25.92
N LEU A 10 4.23 28.36 25.51
CA LEU A 10 3.01 28.33 24.71
C LEU A 10 3.26 27.80 23.29
N PHE A 11 4.40 28.09 22.66
CA PHE A 11 4.74 27.51 21.34
C PHE A 11 4.94 25.99 21.38
N PHE A 12 5.44 25.44 22.50
CA PHE A 12 5.61 23.99 22.65
C PHE A 12 4.29 23.23 22.90
N SER A 13 3.27 23.88 23.46
CA SER A 13 2.00 23.21 23.82
C SER A 13 0.99 23.11 22.67
N VAL A 14 1.13 23.89 21.58
CA VAL A 14 0.21 23.85 20.43
C VAL A 14 0.55 22.79 19.38
N SER A 15 1.66 22.06 19.55
CA SER A 15 2.00 20.94 18.65
C SER A 15 1.22 19.69 19.07
N CYS A 16 -0.10 19.72 18.85
CA CYS A 16 -0.92 18.52 18.76
C CYS A 16 -0.37 17.67 17.59
N ALA A 17 0.65 16.86 17.88
CA ALA A 17 1.44 16.13 16.90
C ALA A 17 0.64 15.00 16.23
N THR A 18 -0.46 14.59 16.86
CA THR A 18 -1.35 13.54 16.39
C THR A 18 -2.57 14.11 15.70
N ARG A 19 -2.84 13.69 14.47
CA ARG A 19 -4.07 14.06 13.74
C ARG A 19 -4.72 12.87 13.07
N ASN A 20 -6.04 12.91 12.96
CA ASN A 20 -6.80 11.99 12.13
C ASN A 20 -6.72 12.44 10.66
N ILE A 21 -6.58 11.49 9.73
CA ILE A 21 -6.67 11.74 8.29
C ILE A 21 -7.61 10.75 7.62
N LYS A 22 -8.15 11.13 6.46
CA LYS A 22 -8.90 10.20 5.60
C LYS A 22 -7.93 9.25 4.90
N TYR A 23 -8.37 8.02 4.64
CA TYR A 23 -7.61 7.07 3.83
C TYR A 23 -7.49 7.56 2.38
N ASP A 24 -6.25 7.79 1.98
CA ASP A 24 -5.83 8.06 0.62
C ASP A 24 -4.40 7.54 0.49
N ARG A 25 -4.25 6.33 -0.07
CA ARG A 25 -2.97 5.62 -0.11
C ARG A 25 -1.88 6.47 -0.76
N ASN A 26 -2.17 7.10 -1.90
CA ASN A 26 -1.22 7.91 -2.64
C ASN A 26 -0.78 9.15 -1.84
N LYS A 27 -1.71 9.84 -1.19
CA LYS A 27 -1.37 10.97 -0.31
C LYS A 27 -0.59 10.55 0.92
N ILE A 28 -0.90 9.39 1.49
CA ILE A 28 -0.20 8.84 2.65
C ILE A 28 1.24 8.52 2.24
N LEU A 29 1.45 7.71 1.20
CA LEU A 29 2.77 7.40 0.67
C LEU A 29 3.56 8.70 0.41
N LYS A 30 3.02 9.66 -0.36
CA LYS A 30 3.74 10.92 -0.63
C LYS A 30 4.18 11.68 0.63
N LYS A 31 3.43 11.61 1.73
CA LYS A 31 3.69 12.37 2.97
C LYS A 31 4.53 11.63 3.99
N THR A 32 4.54 10.30 3.98
CA THR A 32 5.07 9.50 5.10
C THR A 32 6.09 8.43 4.67
N PHE A 33 6.31 8.21 3.37
CA PHE A 33 6.93 7.00 2.80
C PHE A 33 8.42 6.72 3.10
N ALA A 34 9.15 7.57 3.82
CA ALA A 34 10.55 7.27 4.16
C ALA A 34 10.80 7.16 5.66
N ASP A 35 10.04 7.92 6.46
CA ASP A 35 10.44 8.18 7.85
C ASP A 35 9.46 7.63 8.89
N TYR A 36 8.30 7.12 8.45
CA TYR A 36 7.24 6.73 9.36
C TYR A 36 7.14 5.21 9.50
N LYS A 37 7.09 4.73 10.74
CA LYS A 37 6.65 3.37 11.03
C LYS A 37 5.14 3.29 10.82
N THR A 38 4.67 2.28 10.12
CA THR A 38 3.24 2.08 9.88
C THR A 38 2.76 0.87 10.65
N PHE A 39 1.70 1.04 11.43
CA PHE A 39 1.02 -0.03 12.13
C PHE A 39 -0.39 -0.18 11.57
N LEU A 40 -0.77 -1.42 11.28
CA LEU A 40 -2.12 -1.83 10.92
C LEU A 40 -2.67 -2.68 12.05
N ASP A 41 -3.70 -2.21 12.74
CA ASP A 41 -4.27 -2.90 13.92
C ASP A 41 -3.20 -3.29 14.96
N ASN A 42 -2.22 -2.41 15.17
CA ASN A 42 -1.05 -2.58 16.06
C ASN A 42 0.04 -3.55 15.56
N GLU A 43 -0.09 -4.13 14.37
CA GLU A 43 0.99 -4.89 13.72
C GLU A 43 1.81 -3.94 12.83
N GLU A 44 3.13 -3.91 12.99
CA GLU A 44 4.01 -3.13 12.11
C GLU A 44 4.01 -3.73 10.70
N ILE A 45 3.80 -2.89 9.68
CA ILE A 45 3.72 -3.31 8.29
C ILE A 45 4.58 -2.44 7.37
N TYR A 46 5.04 -3.05 6.28
CA TYR A 46 5.60 -2.30 5.16
C TYR A 46 4.46 -1.79 4.26
N PHE A 47 3.88 -0.65 4.64
CA PHE A 47 2.74 -0.01 3.96
C PHE A 47 2.85 0.11 2.43
N PRO A 48 4.04 0.36 1.83
CA PRO A 48 4.21 0.37 0.37
C PRO A 48 3.72 -0.88 -0.35
N MET A 49 3.83 -2.05 0.29
CA MET A 49 3.42 -3.34 -0.27
C MET A 49 2.06 -3.81 0.26
N VAL A 50 1.33 -2.93 0.96
CA VAL A 50 0.02 -3.25 1.54
C VAL A 50 -1.09 -2.47 0.84
N PHE A 51 -2.12 -3.19 0.40
CA PHE A 51 -3.29 -2.65 -0.28
C PHE A 51 -4.55 -2.96 0.52
N LEU A 52 -5.14 -1.93 1.12
CA LEU A 52 -6.28 -2.05 2.05
C LEU A 52 -7.60 -1.68 1.38
N ASP A 53 -8.66 -2.33 1.84
CA ASP A 53 -10.04 -1.95 1.50
C ASP A 53 -10.39 -0.64 2.21
N LYS A 54 -10.56 0.43 1.43
CA LYS A 54 -10.94 1.76 1.91
C LYS A 54 -12.24 1.75 2.71
N GLY A 55 -13.20 0.89 2.34
CA GLY A 55 -14.48 0.75 3.03
C GLY A 55 -14.36 0.12 4.41
N ASN A 56 -13.24 -0.53 4.72
CA ASN A 56 -12.96 -1.19 5.99
C ASN A 56 -12.01 -0.40 6.90
N ILE A 57 -11.68 0.86 6.56
CA ILE A 57 -10.83 1.71 7.40
C ILE A 57 -11.70 2.46 8.41
N GLU A 58 -11.48 2.21 9.70
CA GLU A 58 -12.15 2.94 10.79
C GLU A 58 -11.53 4.34 10.95
N ASN A 59 -10.21 4.39 11.14
CA ASN A 59 -9.49 5.65 11.25
C ASN A 59 -8.01 5.49 10.89
N ILE A 60 -7.38 6.64 10.68
CA ILE A 60 -5.93 6.74 10.48
C ILE A 60 -5.41 7.90 11.31
N LYS A 61 -4.43 7.61 12.16
CA LYS A 61 -3.76 8.58 13.01
C LYS A 61 -2.31 8.72 12.58
N ILE A 62 -1.90 9.95 12.29
CA ILE A 62 -0.50 10.29 12.09
C ILE A 62 -0.02 10.99 13.35
N ASN A 63 0.98 10.42 14.02
CA ASN A 63 1.77 11.08 15.03
C ASN A 63 3.07 11.56 14.40
N LYS A 64 3.20 12.88 14.23
CA LYS A 64 4.37 13.50 13.60
C LYS A 64 5.61 13.49 14.51
N ARG A 65 5.41 13.47 15.84
CA ARG A 65 6.50 13.50 16.82
C ARG A 65 7.25 12.18 16.81
N ASP A 66 6.50 11.10 16.89
CA ASP A 66 7.07 9.74 16.94
C ASP A 66 7.27 9.14 15.55
N LYS A 67 6.84 9.87 14.51
CA LYS A 67 6.80 9.43 13.11
C LYS A 67 6.08 8.08 12.97
N ILE A 68 4.85 8.02 13.48
CA ILE A 68 4.02 6.81 13.46
C ILE A 68 2.74 7.08 12.66
N LEU A 69 2.42 6.15 11.76
CA LEU A 69 1.15 6.05 11.05
C LEU A 69 0.40 4.84 11.61
N ASN A 70 -0.69 5.08 12.33
CA ASN A 70 -1.57 4.01 12.82
C ASN A 70 -2.81 3.94 11.93
N ILE A 71 -3.08 2.79 11.35
CA ILE A 71 -4.28 2.49 10.56
C ILE A 71 -5.09 1.47 11.36
N LYS A 72 -6.34 1.81 11.67
CA LYS A 72 -7.27 0.91 12.34
C LYS A 72 -8.38 0.51 11.39
N ARG A 73 -8.68 -0.77 11.32
CA ARG A 73 -9.77 -1.32 10.51
C ARG A 73 -11.03 -1.49 11.34
N LEU A 74 -12.19 -1.38 10.69
CA LEU A 74 -13.49 -1.68 11.30
C LEU A 74 -13.56 -3.16 11.68
N ILE A 75 -13.13 -4.03 10.76
CA ILE A 75 -13.03 -5.48 10.96
C ILE A 75 -11.61 -5.91 10.59
N PRO A 76 -10.83 -6.47 11.54
CA PRO A 76 -9.54 -7.09 11.22
C PRO A 76 -9.79 -8.26 10.27
N LYS A 77 -9.42 -8.08 9.01
CA LYS A 77 -9.48 -9.14 7.98
C LYS A 77 -8.07 -9.56 7.63
N GLU A 78 -7.86 -10.83 7.33
CA GLU A 78 -6.55 -11.28 6.88
C GLU A 78 -6.20 -10.63 5.53
N LEU A 79 -4.94 -10.20 5.40
CA LEU A 79 -4.38 -9.76 4.13
C LEU A 79 -3.64 -10.94 3.52
N PHE A 80 -4.04 -11.38 2.34
CA PHE A 80 -3.37 -12.48 1.67
C PHE A 80 -2.18 -11.96 0.85
N LYS A 81 -1.16 -12.80 0.66
CA LYS A 81 -0.07 -12.47 -0.24
C LYS A 81 -0.53 -12.71 -1.67
N ILE A 82 -0.23 -11.77 -2.56
CA ILE A 82 -0.67 -11.85 -3.96
C ILE A 82 -0.21 -13.15 -4.64
N LYS A 83 0.94 -13.70 -4.23
CA LYS A 83 1.48 -14.96 -4.76
C LYS A 83 0.62 -16.19 -4.43
N ASP A 84 -0.23 -16.07 -3.42
CA ASP A 84 -1.15 -17.12 -2.99
C ASP A 84 -2.46 -17.09 -3.80
N LEU A 85 -2.65 -16.09 -4.68
CA LEU A 85 -3.77 -16.10 -5.63
C LEU A 85 -3.63 -17.29 -6.57
N SER A 86 -4.62 -18.17 -6.56
CA SER A 86 -4.78 -19.15 -7.63
C SER A 86 -5.22 -18.43 -8.90
N ILE A 87 -4.26 -18.20 -9.79
CA ILE A 87 -4.48 -17.67 -11.14
C ILE A 87 -4.92 -18.80 -12.10
N ASP A 88 -4.99 -20.04 -11.61
CA ASP A 88 -5.41 -21.22 -12.39
C ASP A 88 -6.85 -21.09 -12.92
N SER A 89 -7.67 -20.20 -12.35
CA SER A 89 -9.02 -19.88 -12.83
C SER A 89 -9.05 -18.85 -13.97
N LEU A 90 -7.99 -18.06 -14.14
CA LEU A 90 -7.87 -17.08 -15.21
C LEU A 90 -7.28 -17.70 -16.50
N TYR A 91 -6.52 -18.79 -16.38
CA TYR A 91 -6.01 -19.59 -17.51
C TYR A 91 -5.80 -21.04 -17.09
N HIS A 92 -5.97 -22.00 -18.01
CA HIS A 92 -5.61 -23.43 -17.84
C HIS A 92 -4.11 -23.72 -17.62
N ILE A 93 -3.33 -22.70 -17.26
CA ILE A 93 -1.89 -22.79 -17.03
C ILE A 93 -1.70 -22.95 -15.53
N ARG A 94 -1.39 -24.19 -15.13
CA ARG A 94 -0.98 -24.51 -13.75
C ARG A 94 0.10 -23.53 -13.29
N LYS A 95 -0.22 -22.77 -12.25
CA LYS A 95 0.61 -22.58 -11.06
C LYS A 95 2.07 -22.18 -11.25
N ASP A 96 2.37 -21.20 -12.10
CA ASP A 96 3.73 -20.65 -12.16
C ASP A 96 3.70 -19.15 -11.88
N TRP A 97 3.54 -18.76 -10.61
CA TRP A 97 3.80 -17.39 -10.14
C TRP A 97 5.21 -16.92 -10.58
N ASP A 98 6.13 -17.86 -10.76
CA ASP A 98 7.48 -17.66 -11.30
C ASP A 98 7.48 -17.09 -12.73
N LYS A 99 6.42 -17.30 -13.51
CA LYS A 99 6.27 -16.72 -14.86
C LYS A 99 5.75 -15.29 -14.85
N ILE A 100 5.22 -14.81 -13.71
CA ILE A 100 4.79 -13.41 -13.58
C ILE A 100 6.01 -12.57 -13.27
N ASN A 101 6.49 -11.84 -14.28
CA ASN A 101 7.70 -11.03 -14.15
C ASN A 101 7.42 -9.63 -13.63
N LEU A 102 6.18 -9.16 -13.80
CA LEU A 102 5.74 -7.84 -13.38
C LEU A 102 4.34 -7.91 -12.78
N VAL A 103 4.16 -7.25 -11.65
CA VAL A 103 2.85 -6.96 -11.07
C VAL A 103 2.63 -5.45 -11.18
N ILE A 104 1.48 -5.04 -11.70
CA ILE A 104 1.06 -3.65 -11.79
C ILE A 104 -0.15 -3.46 -10.88
N ILE A 105 -0.07 -2.60 -9.87
CA ILE A 105 -1.22 -2.29 -9.00
C ILE A 105 -1.46 -0.78 -9.01
N ASP A 106 -2.59 -0.35 -9.56
CA ASP A 106 -2.94 1.07 -9.73
C ASP A 106 -1.81 1.91 -10.36
N GLY A 107 -1.12 1.33 -11.36
CA GLY A 107 0.02 1.95 -12.05
C GLY A 107 1.36 1.82 -11.32
N LEU A 108 1.41 1.25 -10.11
CA LEU A 108 2.66 0.94 -9.43
C LEU A 108 3.27 -0.35 -10.02
N LEU A 109 4.46 -0.23 -10.60
CA LEU A 109 5.22 -1.33 -11.18
C LEU A 109 6.04 -2.04 -10.09
N ILE A 110 5.80 -3.32 -9.88
CA ILE A 110 6.50 -4.13 -8.87
C ILE A 110 7.04 -5.39 -9.53
N HIS A 111 8.36 -5.59 -9.45
CA HIS A 111 9.06 -6.69 -10.12
C HIS A 111 10.03 -7.40 -9.18
N GLY A 112 10.65 -8.48 -9.64
CA GLY A 112 11.61 -9.27 -8.87
C GLY A 112 10.96 -9.95 -7.65
N ARG A 113 11.71 -10.08 -6.54
CA ARG A 113 11.20 -10.73 -5.31
C ARG A 113 10.17 -9.89 -4.56
N LEU A 114 10.21 -8.56 -4.71
CA LEU A 114 9.30 -7.65 -3.99
C LEU A 114 7.82 -7.90 -4.32
N LYS A 115 7.53 -8.43 -5.51
CA LYS A 115 6.16 -8.77 -5.91
C LYS A 115 5.54 -9.85 -5.01
N GLU A 116 6.35 -10.71 -4.39
CA GLU A 116 5.89 -11.79 -3.51
C GLU A 116 5.48 -11.31 -2.12
N ASP A 117 5.94 -10.12 -1.72
CA ASP A 117 5.68 -9.53 -0.41
C ASP A 117 4.42 -8.64 -0.41
N ILE A 118 3.79 -8.46 -1.57
CA ILE A 118 2.55 -7.69 -1.70
C ILE A 118 1.45 -8.40 -0.90
N ARG A 119 0.87 -7.68 0.06
CA ARG A 119 -0.30 -8.10 0.84
C ARG A 119 -1.50 -7.26 0.44
N ILE A 120 -2.61 -7.90 0.10
CA ILE A 120 -3.81 -7.20 -0.38
C ILE A 120 -5.06 -7.72 0.32
N ASN A 121 -5.99 -6.81 0.61
CA ASN A 121 -7.34 -7.19 1.04
C ASN A 121 -8.16 -7.59 -0.20
N PRO A 122 -8.83 -8.76 -0.21
CA PRO A 122 -9.61 -9.18 -1.39
C PRO A 122 -10.69 -8.17 -1.78
N ASN A 123 -11.30 -7.53 -0.79
CA ASN A 123 -12.37 -6.56 -1.04
C ASN A 123 -11.85 -5.25 -1.62
N ALA A 124 -10.54 -4.98 -1.54
CA ALA A 124 -9.92 -3.82 -2.17
C ALA A 124 -9.78 -4.02 -3.69
N ILE A 125 -9.78 -5.26 -4.17
CA ILE A 125 -9.61 -5.57 -5.59
C ILE A 125 -10.89 -5.19 -6.34
N LYS A 126 -10.71 -4.40 -7.40
CA LYS A 126 -11.75 -4.05 -8.36
C LYS A 126 -11.66 -4.90 -9.61
N HIS A 127 -10.44 -5.16 -10.08
CA HIS A 127 -10.18 -5.89 -11.32
C HIS A 127 -8.82 -6.61 -11.24
N ILE A 128 -8.74 -7.79 -11.84
CA ILE A 128 -7.51 -8.56 -12.03
C ILE A 128 -7.47 -9.01 -13.49
N GLU A 129 -6.33 -8.82 -14.13
CA GLU A 129 -6.06 -9.24 -15.50
C GLU A 129 -4.65 -9.82 -15.58
N LEU A 130 -4.50 -10.94 -16.30
CA LEU A 130 -3.21 -11.49 -16.65
C LEU A 130 -2.93 -11.16 -18.12
N MET A 131 -1.93 -10.34 -18.36
CA MET A 131 -1.51 -9.94 -19.69
C MET A 131 -0.28 -10.72 -20.14
N ASN A 132 -0.26 -11.08 -21.42
CA ASN A 132 0.92 -11.65 -22.07
C ASN A 132 1.83 -10.56 -22.67
N ASP A 133 3.00 -10.97 -23.16
CA ASP A 133 4.00 -10.07 -23.77
C ASP A 133 3.42 -9.16 -24.87
N LYS A 134 2.52 -9.71 -25.71
CA LYS A 134 1.92 -8.96 -26.84
C LYS A 134 0.99 -7.85 -26.35
N GLU A 135 0.24 -8.11 -25.29
CA GLU A 135 -0.64 -7.12 -24.65
C GLU A 135 0.17 -6.06 -23.92
N MET A 136 1.26 -6.46 -23.27
CA MET A 136 2.14 -5.56 -22.54
C MET A 136 2.84 -4.53 -23.44
N HIS A 137 3.20 -4.86 -24.69
CA HIS A 137 3.76 -3.88 -25.63
C HIS A 137 2.86 -2.65 -25.84
N LYS A 138 1.57 -2.74 -25.53
CA LYS A 138 0.63 -1.61 -25.61
C LYS A 138 0.71 -0.65 -24.41
N LEU A 139 1.39 -1.02 -23.33
CA LEU A 139 1.41 -0.28 -22.07
C LEU A 139 2.47 0.84 -21.99
N ASN A 140 3.21 1.11 -23.08
CA ASN A 140 4.23 2.18 -23.14
C ASN A 140 5.16 2.24 -21.91
N LEU A 141 5.62 1.08 -21.43
CA LEU A 141 6.53 0.99 -20.29
C LEU A 141 7.95 1.42 -20.71
N CYS A 142 8.63 2.23 -19.88
CA CYS A 142 9.98 2.72 -20.19
C CYS A 142 11.04 1.61 -20.30
N ASN A 143 10.77 0.44 -19.72
CA ASN A 143 11.66 -0.72 -19.76
C ASN A 143 11.00 -1.86 -20.54
N HIS A 144 11.82 -2.61 -21.28
CA HIS A 144 11.40 -3.87 -21.86
C HIS A 144 11.29 -4.91 -20.74
N TYR A 145 10.05 -5.33 -20.45
CA TYR A 145 9.79 -6.51 -19.64
C TYR A 145 9.48 -7.66 -20.61
N SER A 146 9.91 -8.87 -20.28
CA SER A 146 9.52 -10.09 -21.01
C SER A 146 8.90 -11.03 -19.99
N GLY A 147 7.75 -11.62 -20.28
CA GLY A 147 7.00 -12.51 -19.40
C GLY A 147 5.64 -11.95 -18.99
N ASN A 148 4.87 -12.78 -18.28
CA ASN A 148 3.50 -12.45 -17.93
C ASN A 148 3.43 -11.26 -16.95
N VAL A 149 2.41 -10.43 -17.14
CA VAL A 149 2.13 -9.26 -16.31
C VAL A 149 0.80 -9.44 -15.60
N LEU A 150 0.80 -9.35 -14.27
CA LEU A 150 -0.43 -9.32 -13.49
C LEU A 150 -0.84 -7.87 -13.24
N LEU A 151 -1.95 -7.45 -13.83
CA LEU A 151 -2.56 -6.14 -13.59
C LEU A 151 -3.67 -6.25 -12.56
N ILE A 152 -3.59 -5.43 -11.52
CA ILE A 152 -4.62 -5.29 -10.49
C ILE A 152 -5.02 -3.82 -10.41
N THR A 153 -6.33 -3.58 -10.39
CA THR A 153 -6.89 -2.27 -10.05
C THR A 153 -7.61 -2.39 -8.70
N THR A 154 -7.41 -1.43 -7.81
CA THR A 154 -8.11 -1.37 -6.52
C THR A 154 -9.31 -0.40 -6.57
N LYS A 155 -10.18 -0.48 -5.56
CA LYS A 155 -11.42 0.32 -5.44
C LYS A 155 -11.18 1.74 -4.94
#